data_AF-A0A534J0S2-F1
#
_entry.id   AF-A0A534J0S2-F1
#
_cell.length_a   1.000
_cell.length_b   1.000
_cell.length_c   1.000
_cell.angle_alpha   90.00
_cell.angle_beta   90.00
_cell.angle_gamma   90.00
#
_symmetry.space_group_name_H-M   'P 1'
#
loop_
_entity.id
_entity.type
_entity.pdbx_description
1 polymer ?
#
loop_
_entity_poly.entity_id
_entity_poly.type
_entity_poly.pdbx_seq_one_letter_code
_entity_poly.pdbx_strand_id
1 'polypeptide(L)'
;MPILQRTEGRPIGLWLPEAAYSRETMDSFRESARQASLEQDSISDSIQTAYLIADARQFAHPPAVGQAWARVESTEVLLAIARDHHLSGEFAFGATTTSEFLASVRSRGNGSLLVANDLESLLANPMQADRFESIVHSLREGGVHVVPPIPPGNAPMFALVDNSSWSDYDDTLSRGITSDTRWTGLRRSDGLVVSRIHRNQPISQLWKHAFTLATERVETAVRRDALHLLESVGATRRPHVLRRLAVAYGRHWFRDHYQAQGVSTNETDFGRSTEDLLGSKVDVEIAGFLARGYVLMLMGTRSDPRFWDNPDTRVTFQNVVLLVQSLRDLAEANVRAKDPGRAAALGRLLRATFLEFADWHARGEFAALQNVPSWETTEAAWYSSLESEVPERSPADVMKRATMFALAPAGEWPGGDPLLSVEETVADTGHIAGEAHGEWKNPRWCEHGPG
;
A
#
# COMPACT_ATOMS: atom_id res chain seq x y z
N MET A 1 -2.25 -25.78 -10.67
CA MET A 1 -2.72 -24.98 -11.83
C MET A 1 -2.30 -23.52 -11.63
N PRO A 2 -2.04 -22.73 -12.69
CA PRO A 2 -1.72 -21.32 -12.54
C PRO A 2 -2.92 -20.53 -11.98
N ILE A 3 -2.61 -19.55 -11.12
CA ILE A 3 -3.55 -18.67 -10.39
C ILE A 3 -4.41 -17.80 -11.34
N LEU A 4 -4.00 -17.70 -12.60
CA LEU A 4 -4.75 -17.06 -13.68
C LEU A 4 -4.89 -18.11 -14.78
N GLN A 5 -6.13 -18.43 -15.20
CA GLN A 5 -6.35 -19.06 -16.49
C GLN A 5 -5.85 -18.09 -17.56
N ARG A 6 -4.62 -18.30 -18.02
CA ARG A 6 -4.01 -17.47 -19.04
C ARG A 6 -4.69 -17.78 -20.37
N THR A 7 -5.23 -16.75 -21.00
CA THR A 7 -5.44 -16.80 -22.44
C THR A 7 -4.08 -16.63 -23.09
N GLU A 8 -3.61 -17.66 -23.79
CA GLU A 8 -2.34 -17.63 -24.53
C GLU A 8 -2.25 -16.37 -25.40
N GLY A 9 -1.12 -15.67 -25.33
CA GLY A 9 -0.87 -14.45 -26.11
C GLY A 9 -1.51 -13.15 -25.59
N ARG A 10 -2.26 -13.15 -24.46
CA ARG A 10 -2.81 -11.91 -23.89
C ARG A 10 -1.76 -11.19 -23.01
N PRO A 11 -1.48 -9.89 -23.26
CA PRO A 11 -0.51 -9.12 -22.48
C PRO A 11 -1.01 -8.86 -21.06
N ILE A 12 -0.08 -8.67 -20.12
CA ILE A 12 -0.39 -8.50 -18.69
C ILE A 12 -0.17 -7.03 -18.29
N GLY A 13 -1.22 -6.36 -17.83
CA GLY A 13 -1.07 -5.03 -17.22
C GLY A 13 -0.55 -5.14 -15.79
N LEU A 14 0.61 -4.55 -15.53
CA LEU A 14 1.17 -4.41 -14.18
C LEU A 14 0.69 -3.08 -13.59
N TRP A 15 -0.10 -3.19 -12.52
CA TRP A 15 -0.55 -2.05 -11.72
C TRP A 15 0.25 -2.00 -10.42
N LEU A 16 1.18 -1.05 -10.33
CA LEU A 16 1.81 -0.75 -9.06
C LEU A 16 0.81 0.06 -8.21
N PRO A 17 0.71 -0.17 -6.89
CA PRO A 17 -0.10 0.69 -6.03
C PRO A 17 0.24 2.17 -6.27
N GLU A 18 -0.77 2.98 -6.54
CA GLU A 18 -0.64 4.40 -6.89
C GLU A 18 0.18 4.69 -8.17
N ALA A 19 0.36 3.68 -9.01
CA ALA A 19 1.35 3.67 -10.09
C ALA A 19 2.74 4.13 -9.63
N ALA A 20 3.07 3.95 -8.34
CA ALA A 20 4.29 4.46 -7.73
C ALA A 20 5.49 3.73 -8.34
N TYR A 21 6.27 4.45 -9.14
CA TYR A 21 7.34 3.88 -9.93
C TYR A 21 8.70 4.14 -9.29
N SER A 22 9.55 3.11 -9.23
CA SER A 22 10.98 3.30 -9.08
C SER A 22 11.72 2.16 -9.80
N ARG A 23 12.97 2.44 -10.22
CA ARG A 23 13.86 1.41 -10.77
C ARG A 23 14.04 0.24 -9.81
N GLU A 24 14.26 0.53 -8.53
CA GLU A 24 14.44 -0.50 -7.49
C GLU A 24 13.22 -1.42 -7.35
N THR A 25 12.00 -0.86 -7.36
CA THR A 25 10.76 -1.64 -7.32
C THR A 25 10.66 -2.56 -8.55
N MET A 26 11.02 -2.05 -9.73
CA MET A 26 11.01 -2.86 -10.95
C MET A 26 12.06 -3.96 -10.95
N ASP A 27 13.25 -3.71 -10.43
CA ASP A 27 14.30 -4.72 -10.28
C ASP A 27 13.88 -5.81 -9.30
N SER A 28 13.25 -5.42 -8.18
CA SER A 28 12.69 -6.34 -7.19
C SER A 28 11.56 -7.21 -7.77
N PHE A 29 10.67 -6.63 -8.58
CA PHE A 29 9.62 -7.37 -9.29
C PHE A 29 10.23 -8.38 -10.27
N ARG A 30 11.21 -7.97 -11.08
CA ARG A 30 11.88 -8.83 -12.07
C ARG A 30 12.57 -10.00 -11.41
N GLU A 31 13.35 -9.74 -10.36
CA GLU A 31 14.02 -10.79 -9.61
C GLU A 31 13.01 -11.74 -8.97
N SER A 32 11.93 -11.20 -8.39
CA SER A 32 10.86 -12.00 -7.80
C SER A 32 10.16 -12.90 -8.82
N ALA A 33 9.85 -12.38 -9.99
CA ALA A 33 9.21 -13.14 -11.05
C ALA A 33 10.18 -14.19 -11.65
N ARG A 34 11.47 -13.86 -11.80
CA ARG A 34 12.50 -14.81 -12.25
C ARG A 34 12.61 -15.99 -11.28
N GLN A 35 12.68 -15.72 -9.98
CA GLN A 35 12.72 -16.77 -8.95
C GLN A 35 11.45 -17.62 -8.95
N ALA A 36 10.28 -16.99 -9.05
CA ALA A 36 9.00 -17.71 -9.09
C ALA A 36 8.88 -18.60 -10.34
N SER A 37 9.47 -18.19 -11.46
CA SER A 37 9.49 -18.95 -12.71
C SER A 37 10.31 -20.24 -12.63
N LEU A 38 11.33 -20.30 -11.77
CA LEU A 38 12.10 -21.53 -11.51
C LEU A 38 11.27 -22.59 -10.78
N GLU A 39 10.22 -22.16 -10.06
CA GLU A 39 9.36 -23.03 -9.27
C GLU A 39 8.02 -23.31 -9.96
N GLN A 40 7.60 -22.44 -10.89
CA GLN A 40 6.35 -22.54 -11.62
C GLN A 40 6.54 -22.04 -13.07
N ASP A 41 6.64 -22.98 -14.02
CA ASP A 41 6.87 -22.68 -15.45
C ASP A 41 5.93 -21.60 -16.01
N SER A 42 4.67 -21.62 -15.55
CA SER A 42 3.65 -20.66 -15.98
C SER A 42 3.97 -19.18 -15.68
N ILE A 43 4.89 -18.86 -14.76
CA ILE A 43 5.21 -17.47 -14.38
C ILE A 43 6.25 -16.84 -15.32
N SER A 44 7.05 -17.65 -16.02
CA SER A 44 8.12 -17.17 -16.90
C SER A 44 7.63 -16.21 -17.99
N ASP A 45 6.48 -16.51 -18.59
CA ASP A 45 5.84 -15.67 -19.62
C ASP A 45 5.34 -14.32 -19.08
N SER A 46 5.13 -14.18 -17.76
CA SER A 46 4.63 -12.93 -17.17
C SER A 46 5.60 -11.77 -17.31
N ILE A 47 6.90 -12.04 -17.29
CA ILE A 47 7.93 -10.98 -17.35
C ILE A 47 8.04 -10.44 -18.77
N GLN A 48 7.93 -11.32 -19.76
CA GLN A 48 8.16 -10.98 -21.17
C GLN A 48 6.97 -10.27 -21.81
N THR A 49 5.76 -10.46 -21.28
CA THR A 49 4.50 -9.94 -21.85
C THR A 49 3.84 -8.86 -20.99
N ALA A 50 4.45 -8.49 -19.86
CA ALA A 50 3.93 -7.45 -19.01
C ALA A 50 4.19 -6.05 -19.57
N TYR A 51 3.24 -5.14 -19.34
CA TYR A 51 3.42 -3.71 -19.53
C TYR A 51 3.01 -2.97 -18.25
N LEU A 52 3.69 -1.88 -17.93
CA LEU A 52 3.35 -1.02 -16.80
C LEU A 52 2.18 -0.11 -17.16
N ILE A 53 1.22 0.05 -16.25
CA ILE A 53 0.24 1.13 -16.32
C ILE A 53 0.79 2.30 -15.51
N ALA A 54 1.01 3.44 -16.17
CA ALA A 54 1.57 4.66 -15.60
C ALA A 54 0.67 5.87 -15.92
N ASP A 55 0.99 7.04 -15.37
CA ASP A 55 0.39 8.34 -15.69
C ASP A 55 1.35 9.15 -16.58
N ALA A 56 0.81 9.87 -17.57
CA ALA A 56 1.62 10.66 -18.50
C ALA A 56 2.52 11.70 -17.79
N ARG A 57 2.14 12.14 -16.59
CA ARG A 57 2.91 13.10 -15.77
C ARG A 57 4.11 12.46 -15.05
N GLN A 58 4.25 11.13 -15.09
CA GLN A 58 5.40 10.43 -14.51
C GLN A 58 6.65 10.45 -15.42
N PHE A 59 6.48 10.80 -16.69
CA PHE A 59 7.58 10.84 -17.65
C PHE A 59 8.34 12.16 -17.54
N ALA A 60 9.68 12.09 -17.62
CA ALA A 60 10.52 13.29 -17.59
C ALA A 60 10.19 14.27 -18.73
N HIS A 61 9.76 13.71 -19.87
CA HIS A 61 9.12 14.42 -20.96
C HIS A 61 7.83 13.66 -21.31
N PRO A 62 6.65 14.22 -21.02
CA PRO A 62 5.39 13.56 -21.30
C PRO A 62 5.26 13.15 -22.78
N PRO A 63 4.71 11.96 -23.09
CA PRO A 63 4.38 11.59 -24.44
C PRO A 63 3.47 12.61 -25.11
N ALA A 64 3.60 12.77 -26.43
CA ALA A 64 2.69 13.63 -27.19
C ALA A 64 1.23 13.16 -27.02
N VAL A 65 0.29 14.10 -27.07
CA VAL A 65 -1.14 13.80 -26.99
C VAL A 65 -1.52 12.78 -28.06
N GLY A 66 -2.25 11.73 -27.67
CA GLY A 66 -2.60 10.61 -28.56
C GLY A 66 -1.53 9.50 -28.67
N GLN A 67 -0.42 9.61 -27.93
CA GLN A 67 0.63 8.59 -27.88
C GLN A 67 0.70 7.95 -26.49
N ALA A 68 -0.22 7.02 -26.19
CA ALA A 68 -0.27 6.37 -24.89
C ALA A 68 0.91 5.40 -24.63
N TRP A 69 1.51 4.80 -25.66
CA TRP A 69 2.54 3.75 -25.46
C TRP A 69 3.96 4.28 -25.45
N ALA A 70 4.77 3.75 -24.53
CA ALA A 70 6.18 4.06 -24.35
C ALA A 70 7.01 2.81 -24.05
N ARG A 71 8.29 2.82 -24.41
CA ARG A 71 9.33 1.92 -23.85
C ARG A 71 10.05 2.66 -22.74
N VAL A 72 10.21 2.01 -21.58
CA VAL A 72 10.83 2.63 -20.40
C VAL A 72 12.34 2.47 -20.46
N GLU A 73 13.07 3.59 -20.62
CA GLU A 73 14.54 3.65 -20.77
C GLU A 73 15.30 2.82 -19.74
N SER A 74 14.96 2.99 -18.48
CA SER A 74 15.65 2.39 -17.33
C SER A 74 15.48 0.88 -17.20
N THR A 75 14.62 0.28 -18.03
CA THR A 75 14.24 -1.13 -17.90
C THR A 75 14.72 -1.98 -19.08
N GLU A 76 15.47 -1.41 -20.01
CA GLU A 76 15.99 -2.01 -21.26
C GLU A 76 14.94 -2.60 -22.22
N VAL A 77 13.70 -2.95 -21.81
CA VAL A 77 12.67 -3.56 -22.68
C VAL A 77 11.20 -3.45 -22.18
N LEU A 78 10.89 -2.88 -21.00
CA LEU A 78 9.49 -2.87 -20.52
C LEU A 78 8.64 -1.83 -21.27
N LEU A 79 7.46 -2.23 -21.72
CA LEU A 79 6.45 -1.31 -22.23
C LEU A 79 5.67 -0.66 -21.09
N ALA A 80 5.31 0.60 -21.26
CA ALA A 80 4.38 1.30 -20.40
C ALA A 80 3.25 1.91 -21.24
N ILE A 81 2.07 1.98 -20.66
CA ILE A 81 0.94 2.74 -21.20
C ILE A 81 0.64 3.90 -20.25
N ALA A 82 0.65 5.11 -20.81
CA ALA A 82 0.47 6.37 -20.11
C ALA A 82 -1.02 6.76 -20.10
N ARG A 83 -1.59 6.79 -18.89
CA ARG A 83 -2.91 7.32 -18.59
C ARG A 83 -2.94 8.81 -18.87
N ASP A 84 -4.01 9.25 -19.54
CA ASP A 84 -4.37 10.66 -19.63
C ASP A 84 -5.06 11.09 -18.34
N HIS A 85 -4.33 11.80 -17.48
CA HIS A 85 -4.82 12.20 -16.17
C HIS A 85 -6.10 13.02 -16.24
N HIS A 86 -6.14 14.04 -17.10
CA HIS A 86 -7.28 14.95 -17.21
C HIS A 86 -8.53 14.21 -17.70
N LEU A 87 -8.40 13.40 -18.75
CA LEU A 87 -9.52 12.62 -19.27
C LEU A 87 -10.02 11.59 -18.24
N SER A 88 -9.10 11.03 -17.45
CA SER A 88 -9.47 10.11 -16.37
C SER A 88 -10.24 10.81 -15.25
N GLY A 89 -9.82 12.02 -14.86
CA GLY A 89 -10.52 12.85 -13.88
C GLY A 89 -11.89 13.34 -14.35
N GLU A 90 -12.03 13.71 -15.63
CA GLU A 90 -13.31 14.05 -16.24
C GLU A 90 -14.35 12.95 -16.01
N PHE A 91 -13.95 11.68 -16.17
CA PHE A 91 -14.80 10.54 -15.86
C PHE A 91 -14.99 10.35 -14.35
N ALA A 92 -13.91 10.16 -13.59
CA ALA A 92 -13.98 9.70 -12.20
C ALA A 92 -14.78 10.63 -11.29
N PHE A 93 -14.70 11.95 -11.52
CA PHE A 93 -15.33 12.95 -10.67
C PHE A 93 -16.64 13.50 -11.26
N GLY A 94 -17.17 12.91 -12.34
CA GLY A 94 -18.42 13.37 -12.93
C GLY A 94 -18.38 14.79 -13.50
N ALA A 95 -17.18 15.30 -13.82
CA ALA A 95 -16.98 16.72 -14.15
C ALA A 95 -17.51 17.12 -15.54
N THR A 96 -17.80 16.14 -16.40
CA THR A 96 -18.26 16.37 -17.78
C THR A 96 -19.48 15.53 -18.14
N THR A 97 -20.31 16.03 -19.03
CA THR A 97 -21.35 15.25 -19.70
C THR A 97 -20.74 14.26 -20.70
N THR A 98 -21.54 13.30 -21.17
CA THR A 98 -21.14 12.34 -22.21
C THR A 98 -20.63 13.03 -23.49
N SER A 99 -21.31 14.09 -23.93
CA SER A 99 -20.94 14.83 -25.14
C SER A 99 -19.65 15.64 -24.96
N GLU A 100 -19.46 16.24 -23.78
CA GLU A 100 -18.22 16.94 -23.44
C GLU A 100 -17.04 15.98 -23.38
N PHE A 101 -17.20 14.79 -22.76
CA PHE A 101 -16.16 13.76 -22.74
C PHE A 101 -15.76 13.32 -24.16
N LEU A 102 -16.74 13.11 -25.05
CA LEU A 102 -16.46 12.79 -26.45
C LEU A 102 -15.69 13.92 -27.16
N ALA A 103 -16.05 15.18 -26.90
CA ALA A 103 -15.33 16.33 -27.43
C ALA A 103 -13.88 16.38 -26.90
N SER A 104 -13.69 16.11 -25.60
CA SER A 104 -12.37 15.99 -24.96
C SER A 104 -11.52 14.92 -25.63
N VAL A 105 -12.07 13.74 -25.92
CA VAL A 105 -11.37 12.69 -26.67
C VAL A 105 -10.99 13.16 -28.07
N ARG A 106 -11.91 13.77 -28.81
CA ARG A 106 -11.66 14.25 -30.18
C ARG A 106 -10.62 15.36 -30.25
N SER A 107 -10.58 16.25 -29.25
CA SER A 107 -9.58 17.33 -29.19
C SER A 107 -8.13 16.83 -29.11
N ARG A 108 -7.95 15.57 -28.68
CA ARG A 108 -6.64 14.90 -28.56
C ARG A 108 -6.17 14.26 -29.88
N GLY A 109 -6.97 14.33 -30.94
CA GLY A 109 -6.61 13.83 -32.27
C GLY A 109 -6.75 12.32 -32.45
N ASN A 110 -6.18 11.81 -33.55
CA ASN A 110 -6.36 10.42 -34.03
C ASN A 110 -5.36 9.43 -33.41
N GLY A 111 -5.20 9.47 -32.09
CA GLY A 111 -4.22 8.66 -31.37
C GLY A 111 -4.82 7.57 -30.49
N SER A 112 -3.93 6.89 -29.76
CA SER A 112 -4.29 6.00 -28.66
C SER A 112 -4.27 6.77 -27.34
N LEU A 113 -5.31 6.58 -26.52
CA LEU A 113 -5.45 7.19 -25.21
C LEU A 113 -5.74 6.09 -24.19
N LEU A 114 -5.23 6.26 -22.96
CA LEU A 114 -5.61 5.42 -21.84
C LEU A 114 -6.40 6.25 -20.83
N VAL A 115 -7.57 5.74 -20.47
CA VAL A 115 -8.34 6.16 -19.31
C VAL A 115 -8.24 5.05 -18.28
N ALA A 116 -7.77 5.37 -17.08
CA ALA A 116 -7.65 4.43 -15.98
C ALA A 116 -8.07 5.13 -14.68
N ASN A 117 -8.88 4.48 -13.87
CA ASN A 117 -9.36 4.99 -12.60
C ASN A 117 -9.59 3.83 -11.64
N ASP A 118 -9.74 4.12 -10.36
CA ASP A 118 -10.23 3.15 -9.38
C ASP A 118 -11.59 2.62 -9.83
N LEU A 119 -11.83 1.32 -9.65
CA LEU A 119 -13.07 0.69 -10.07
C LEU A 119 -14.28 1.31 -9.34
N GLU A 120 -14.05 1.72 -8.10
CA GLU A 120 -14.98 2.39 -7.20
C GLU A 120 -15.48 3.74 -7.76
N SER A 121 -14.79 4.34 -8.74
CA SER A 121 -15.27 5.55 -9.42
C SER A 121 -16.58 5.34 -10.21
N LEU A 122 -16.93 4.09 -10.53
CA LEU A 122 -18.25 3.71 -11.08
C LEU A 122 -19.38 3.88 -10.06
N LEU A 123 -19.05 4.00 -8.77
CA LEU A 123 -19.98 4.11 -7.65
C LEU A 123 -19.86 5.45 -6.93
N ALA A 124 -19.04 6.39 -7.44
CA ALA A 124 -18.81 7.69 -6.82
C ALA A 124 -20.09 8.55 -6.75
N ASN A 125 -21.06 8.31 -7.64
CA ASN A 125 -22.42 8.82 -7.52
C ASN A 125 -23.41 7.87 -8.26
N PRO A 126 -24.73 8.00 -8.02
CA PRO A 126 -25.72 7.06 -8.56
C PRO A 126 -25.77 6.93 -10.08
N MET A 127 -25.23 7.90 -10.83
CA MET A 127 -25.30 7.93 -12.29
C MET A 127 -24.01 7.49 -12.99
N GLN A 128 -22.94 7.17 -12.25
CA GLN A 128 -21.61 6.93 -12.84
C GLN A 128 -21.55 5.70 -13.75
N ALA A 129 -22.24 4.61 -13.40
CA ALA A 129 -22.29 3.40 -14.23
C ALA A 129 -23.01 3.67 -15.56
N ASP A 130 -24.19 4.29 -15.53
CA ASP A 130 -24.96 4.64 -16.73
C ASP A 130 -24.20 5.66 -17.59
N ARG A 131 -23.49 6.59 -16.96
CA ARG A 131 -22.62 7.56 -17.64
C ARG A 131 -21.44 6.86 -18.31
N PHE A 132 -20.81 5.87 -17.66
CA PHE A 132 -19.76 5.07 -18.29
C PHE A 132 -20.26 4.35 -19.54
N GLU A 133 -21.42 3.67 -19.46
CA GLU A 133 -22.04 3.00 -20.60
C GLU A 133 -22.33 3.99 -21.73
N SER A 134 -22.92 5.14 -21.41
CA SER A 134 -23.24 6.20 -22.36
C SER A 134 -21.98 6.75 -23.05
N ILE A 135 -20.89 6.99 -22.29
CA ILE A 135 -19.60 7.42 -22.83
C ILE A 135 -19.05 6.38 -23.80
N VAL A 136 -19.00 5.10 -23.41
CA VAL A 136 -18.49 4.03 -24.28
C VAL A 136 -19.34 3.91 -25.55
N HIS A 137 -20.66 4.01 -25.44
CA HIS A 137 -21.56 3.98 -26.58
C HIS A 137 -21.33 5.16 -27.53
N SER A 138 -21.33 6.40 -27.02
CA SER A 138 -21.09 7.61 -27.81
C SER A 138 -19.71 7.64 -28.46
N LEU A 139 -18.67 7.10 -27.81
CA LEU A 139 -17.35 6.93 -28.41
C LEU A 139 -17.40 6.01 -29.62
N ARG A 140 -18.06 4.85 -29.49
CA ARG A 140 -18.19 3.86 -30.58
C ARG A 140 -19.00 4.41 -31.75
N GLU A 141 -20.15 5.04 -31.50
CA GLU A 141 -20.94 5.71 -32.55
C GLU A 141 -20.17 6.85 -33.20
N GLY A 142 -19.34 7.54 -32.41
CA GLY A 142 -18.47 8.61 -32.85
C GLY A 142 -17.22 8.16 -33.62
N GLY A 143 -17.07 6.86 -33.91
CA GLY A 143 -15.96 6.29 -34.67
C GLY A 143 -14.69 5.97 -33.87
N VAL A 144 -14.76 6.00 -32.53
CA VAL A 144 -13.63 5.68 -31.63
C VAL A 144 -13.66 4.20 -31.24
N HIS A 145 -12.54 3.51 -31.43
CA HIS A 145 -12.39 2.12 -31.01
C HIS A 145 -12.06 2.02 -29.52
N VAL A 146 -13.01 1.51 -28.72
CA VAL A 146 -12.82 1.24 -27.28
C VAL A 146 -12.47 -0.23 -27.09
N VAL A 147 -11.19 -0.50 -26.81
CA VAL A 147 -10.62 -1.85 -26.66
C VAL A 147 -9.70 -1.94 -25.43
N PRO A 148 -9.46 -3.14 -24.87
CA PRO A 148 -8.41 -3.33 -23.87
C PRO A 148 -7.04 -2.89 -24.41
N PRO A 149 -6.07 -2.54 -23.55
CA PRO A 149 -4.73 -2.17 -24.01
C PRO A 149 -4.07 -3.30 -24.80
N ILE A 150 -3.62 -2.98 -26.02
CA ILE A 150 -2.85 -3.87 -26.90
C ILE A 150 -1.48 -3.22 -27.14
N PRO A 151 -0.39 -3.78 -26.58
CA PRO A 151 0.95 -3.23 -26.78
C PRO A 151 1.34 -3.23 -28.26
N PRO A 152 1.85 -2.12 -28.80
CA PRO A 152 2.31 -2.06 -30.19
C PRO A 152 3.67 -2.76 -30.34
N GLY A 153 3.98 -3.26 -31.54
CA GLY A 153 5.29 -3.86 -31.83
C GLY A 153 6.47 -2.87 -31.71
N ASN A 154 6.22 -1.59 -31.97
CA ASN A 154 7.17 -0.51 -31.76
C ASN A 154 6.55 0.61 -30.92
N ALA A 155 7.29 1.11 -29.93
CA ALA A 155 6.91 2.26 -29.13
C ALA A 155 8.15 3.13 -28.88
N PRO A 156 8.00 4.46 -28.91
CA PRO A 156 9.08 5.40 -28.60
C PRO A 156 9.58 5.23 -27.17
N MET A 157 10.85 5.57 -26.97
CA MET A 157 11.56 5.43 -25.71
C MET A 157 11.39 6.69 -24.86
N PHE A 158 11.06 6.52 -23.57
CA PHE A 158 10.93 7.62 -22.61
C PHE A 158 11.46 7.21 -21.22
N ALA A 159 11.94 8.20 -20.48
CA ALA A 159 12.32 8.06 -19.07
C ALA A 159 11.10 8.27 -18.15
N LEU A 160 10.84 7.29 -17.26
CA LEU A 160 10.00 7.47 -16.08
C LEU A 160 10.84 8.00 -14.92
N VAL A 161 10.28 8.92 -14.14
CA VAL A 161 10.96 9.54 -12.99
C VAL A 161 10.77 8.66 -11.75
N ASP A 162 11.86 8.36 -11.05
CA ASP A 162 11.81 7.59 -9.79
C ASP A 162 10.97 8.32 -8.73
N ASN A 163 10.16 7.54 -8.01
CA ASN A 163 9.19 7.95 -6.99
C ASN A 163 8.02 8.77 -7.54
N SER A 164 7.82 8.83 -8.86
CA SER A 164 6.61 9.41 -9.44
C SER A 164 5.40 8.49 -9.25
N SER A 165 4.20 9.07 -9.26
CA SER A 165 2.92 8.37 -9.05
C SER A 165 1.81 8.93 -9.93
N TRP A 166 0.65 8.29 -9.98
CA TRP A 166 -0.51 8.81 -10.72
C TRP A 166 -1.40 9.78 -9.92
N SER A 167 -1.14 9.97 -8.63
CA SER A 167 -2.07 10.58 -7.69
C SER A 167 -1.41 11.52 -6.67
N ASP A 168 -0.19 12.03 -6.93
CA ASP A 168 0.47 13.03 -6.08
C ASP A 168 -0.35 14.33 -5.91
N TYR A 169 0.10 15.26 -5.06
CA TYR A 169 -0.50 16.58 -4.94
C TYR A 169 -0.12 17.48 -6.13
N ASP A 170 -1.10 17.75 -7.00
CA ASP A 170 -0.92 18.56 -8.22
C ASP A 170 -0.33 19.96 -7.99
N ASP A 171 -0.63 20.58 -6.85
CA ASP A 171 -0.13 21.91 -6.47
C ASP A 171 1.32 21.90 -5.98
N THR A 172 1.91 20.73 -5.75
CA THR A 172 3.29 20.58 -5.27
C THR A 172 4.26 20.12 -6.35
N LEU A 173 3.77 19.89 -7.58
CA LEU A 173 4.56 19.32 -8.67
C LEU A 173 5.68 20.25 -9.13
N SER A 174 6.88 19.69 -9.29
CA SER A 174 8.00 20.38 -9.91
C SER A 174 7.99 20.11 -11.41
N ARG A 175 7.88 21.18 -12.22
CA ARG A 175 7.83 21.10 -13.70
C ARG A 175 6.69 20.23 -14.25
N GLY A 176 5.60 20.08 -13.50
CA GLY A 176 4.44 19.26 -13.89
C GLY A 176 4.65 17.75 -13.78
N ILE A 177 5.75 17.31 -13.16
CA ILE A 177 6.06 15.89 -12.95
C ILE A 177 5.61 15.48 -11.55
N THR A 178 4.92 14.35 -11.45
CA THR A 178 4.48 13.77 -10.17
C THR A 178 5.62 13.17 -9.35
N SER A 179 5.46 13.15 -8.03
CA SER A 179 6.36 12.51 -7.06
C SER A 179 5.53 11.61 -6.14
N ASP A 180 6.09 11.31 -4.97
CA ASP A 180 5.49 10.62 -3.83
C ASP A 180 5.26 11.57 -2.64
N THR A 181 5.18 12.88 -2.89
CA THR A 181 5.01 13.92 -1.86
C THR A 181 3.79 13.62 -1.00
N ARG A 182 2.70 13.13 -1.62
CA ARG A 182 1.50 12.70 -0.91
C ARG A 182 1.77 11.70 0.20
N TRP A 183 2.56 10.65 -0.04
CA TRP A 183 2.75 9.58 0.95
C TRP A 183 3.94 9.82 1.87
N THR A 184 4.92 10.62 1.46
CA THR A 184 6.08 10.93 2.31
C THR A 184 5.86 12.16 3.18
N GLY A 185 4.97 13.08 2.76
CA GLY A 185 4.87 14.42 3.32
C GLY A 185 6.06 15.33 2.96
N LEU A 186 6.96 14.86 2.09
CA LEU A 186 8.22 15.52 1.74
C LEU A 186 8.27 15.79 0.24
N ARG A 187 8.49 17.06 -0.14
CA ARG A 187 8.70 17.41 -1.54
C ARG A 187 10.16 17.17 -1.90
N ARG A 188 10.43 16.20 -2.77
CA ARG A 188 11.81 15.80 -3.15
C ARG A 188 12.63 16.89 -3.83
N SER A 189 11.98 17.85 -4.51
CA SER A 189 12.67 18.88 -5.27
C SER A 189 13.43 19.89 -4.41
N ASP A 190 13.00 20.10 -3.16
CA ASP A 190 13.60 21.04 -2.22
C ASP A 190 13.78 20.47 -0.79
N GLY A 191 13.32 19.24 -0.55
CA GLY A 191 13.46 18.55 0.73
C GLY A 191 12.53 19.07 1.83
N LEU A 192 11.55 19.91 1.51
CA LEU A 192 10.67 20.53 2.50
C LEU A 192 9.49 19.62 2.86
N VAL A 193 9.09 19.67 4.13
CA VAL A 193 7.81 19.11 4.59
C VAL A 193 6.68 19.97 4.08
N VAL A 194 5.66 19.35 3.49
CA VAL A 194 4.47 20.06 2.99
C VAL A 194 3.35 20.09 4.04
N SER A 195 2.40 21.00 3.83
CA SER A 195 1.14 21.06 4.57
C SER A 195 -0.05 20.90 3.62
N ARG A 196 -1.20 20.51 4.18
CA ARG A 196 -2.48 20.39 3.47
C ARG A 196 -3.58 21.08 4.26
N ILE A 197 -4.74 21.29 3.64
CA ILE A 197 -5.91 21.85 4.33
C ILE A 197 -6.83 20.70 4.74
N HIS A 198 -7.00 20.53 6.05
CA HIS A 198 -7.96 19.58 6.63
C HIS A 198 -8.92 20.35 7.53
N ARG A 199 -10.24 20.19 7.33
CA ARG A 199 -11.30 20.92 8.08
C ARG A 199 -11.05 22.44 8.16
N ASN A 200 -10.66 23.04 7.03
CA ASN A 200 -10.33 24.47 6.90
C ASN A 200 -9.12 24.95 7.72
N GLN A 201 -8.29 24.04 8.23
CA GLN A 201 -7.05 24.37 8.94
C GLN A 201 -5.84 23.74 8.23
N PRO A 202 -4.68 24.42 8.23
CA PRO A 202 -3.46 23.83 7.71
C PRO A 202 -2.97 22.73 8.67
N ILE A 203 -2.64 21.56 8.12
CA ILE A 203 -2.07 20.42 8.85
C ILE A 203 -0.74 20.02 8.23
N SER A 204 0.30 19.93 9.05
CA SER A 204 1.62 19.44 8.63
C SER A 204 1.53 17.98 8.19
N GLN A 205 2.22 17.62 7.11
CA GLN A 205 2.30 16.24 6.63
C GLN A 205 3.51 15.49 7.21
N LEU A 206 4.22 16.05 8.21
CA LEU A 206 5.36 15.42 8.88
C LEU A 206 5.01 14.03 9.45
N TRP A 207 3.75 13.84 9.89
CA TRP A 207 3.25 12.55 10.39
C TRP A 207 3.39 11.42 9.37
N LYS A 208 3.33 11.71 8.06
CA LYS A 208 3.48 10.69 7.01
C LYS A 208 4.91 10.16 6.92
N HIS A 209 5.88 11.04 7.05
CA HIS A 209 7.28 10.65 7.16
C HIS A 209 7.52 9.82 8.42
N ALA A 210 7.01 10.28 9.57
CA ALA A 210 7.09 9.55 10.83
C ALA A 210 6.43 8.16 10.76
N PHE A 211 5.27 8.06 10.12
CA PHE A 211 4.57 6.79 9.90
C PHE A 211 5.39 5.86 9.00
N THR A 212 6.04 6.39 7.97
CA THR A 212 6.96 5.63 7.11
C THR A 212 8.12 5.05 7.94
N LEU A 213 8.79 5.87 8.74
CA LEU A 213 9.85 5.43 9.65
C LEU A 213 9.35 4.38 10.66
N ALA A 214 8.14 4.53 11.19
CA ALA A 214 7.52 3.55 12.09
C ALA A 214 7.31 2.21 11.38
N THR A 215 6.78 2.21 10.15
CA THR A 215 6.63 0.99 9.35
C THR A 215 7.97 0.33 9.02
N GLU A 216 9.00 1.10 8.68
CA GLU A 216 10.36 0.59 8.40
C GLU A 216 11.02 -0.03 9.63
N ARG A 217 10.81 0.55 10.82
CA ARG A 217 11.26 0.00 12.11
C ARG A 217 10.65 -1.39 12.35
N VAL A 218 9.34 -1.53 12.14
CA VAL A 218 8.64 -2.82 12.28
C VAL A 218 9.08 -3.81 11.22
N GLU A 219 9.13 -3.43 9.94
CA GLU A 219 9.57 -4.29 8.84
C GLU A 219 10.98 -4.85 9.12
N THR A 220 11.91 -3.97 9.49
CA THR A 220 13.29 -4.34 9.77
C THR A 220 13.37 -5.32 10.94
N ALA A 221 12.64 -5.06 12.02
CA ALA A 221 12.60 -5.93 13.18
C ALA A 221 12.01 -7.30 12.84
N VAL A 222 10.85 -7.33 12.19
CA VAL A 222 10.16 -8.57 11.80
C VAL A 222 11.03 -9.40 10.85
N ARG A 223 11.64 -8.79 9.83
CA ARG A 223 12.50 -9.51 8.89
C ARG A 223 13.74 -10.08 9.58
N ARG A 224 14.45 -9.28 10.38
CA ARG A 224 15.67 -9.72 11.09
C ARG A 224 15.36 -10.83 12.08
N ASP A 225 14.28 -10.67 12.83
CA ASP A 225 13.92 -11.60 13.88
C ASP A 225 13.35 -12.91 13.30
N ALA A 226 12.54 -12.86 12.24
CA ALA A 226 12.12 -14.06 11.51
C ALA A 226 13.31 -14.86 10.94
N LEU A 227 14.32 -14.18 10.38
CA LEU A 227 15.54 -14.86 9.91
C LEU A 227 16.35 -15.47 11.05
N HIS A 228 16.34 -14.87 12.23
CA HIS A 228 17.00 -15.44 13.40
C HIS A 228 16.23 -16.64 13.97
N LEU A 229 14.91 -16.53 14.05
CA LEU A 229 14.05 -17.63 14.49
C LEU A 229 14.17 -18.85 13.55
N LEU A 230 14.27 -18.62 12.24
CA LEU A 230 14.57 -19.69 11.28
C LEU A 230 15.96 -20.31 11.50
N GLU A 231 16.94 -19.53 11.93
CA GLU A 231 18.26 -20.05 12.30
C GLU A 231 18.22 -20.92 13.55
N SER A 232 17.48 -20.50 14.58
CA SER A 232 17.39 -21.23 15.85
C SER A 232 16.67 -22.57 15.71
N VAL A 233 15.75 -22.70 14.75
CA VAL A 233 15.11 -23.98 14.40
C VAL A 233 15.89 -24.80 13.36
N GLY A 234 17.10 -24.36 12.99
CA GLY A 234 18.01 -25.11 12.11
C GLY A 234 17.69 -25.01 10.61
N ALA A 235 16.90 -24.03 10.17
CA ALA A 235 16.58 -23.85 8.76
C ALA A 235 17.81 -23.40 7.96
N THR A 236 18.05 -24.05 6.83
CA THR A 236 19.05 -23.62 5.84
C THR A 236 18.40 -22.69 4.80
N ARG A 237 19.20 -21.86 4.11
CA ARG A 237 18.68 -20.91 3.09
C ARG A 237 17.51 -20.03 3.61
N ARG A 238 17.67 -19.52 4.83
CA ARG A 238 16.64 -18.80 5.62
C ARG A 238 15.81 -17.77 4.84
N PRO A 239 16.38 -16.89 3.98
CA PRO A 239 15.57 -15.96 3.19
C PRO A 239 14.60 -16.65 2.22
N HIS A 240 15.01 -17.76 1.60
CA HIS A 240 14.16 -18.54 0.71
C HIS A 240 13.05 -19.24 1.50
N VAL A 241 13.38 -19.84 2.64
CA VAL A 241 12.41 -20.48 3.53
C VAL A 241 11.37 -19.48 4.04
N LEU A 242 11.80 -18.30 4.50
CA LEU A 242 10.89 -17.23 4.94
C LEU A 242 9.91 -16.83 3.85
N ARG A 243 10.42 -16.60 2.63
CA ARG A 243 9.59 -16.26 1.46
C ARG A 243 8.56 -17.36 1.18
N ARG A 244 8.98 -18.61 1.21
CA ARG A 244 8.13 -19.78 0.95
C ARG A 244 7.05 -19.96 2.02
N LEU A 245 7.40 -19.75 3.29
CA LEU A 245 6.43 -19.78 4.40
C LEU A 245 5.40 -18.66 4.26
N ALA A 246 5.82 -17.44 3.94
CA ALA A 246 4.90 -16.32 3.72
C ALA A 246 3.93 -16.58 2.55
N VAL A 247 4.43 -17.14 1.43
CA VAL A 247 3.59 -17.53 0.29
C VAL A 247 2.63 -18.67 0.66
N ALA A 248 3.11 -19.70 1.35
CA ALA A 248 2.27 -20.81 1.81
C ALA A 248 1.18 -20.33 2.77
N TYR A 249 1.52 -19.42 3.69
CA TYR A 249 0.57 -18.83 4.61
C TYR A 249 -0.46 -17.95 3.88
N GLY A 250 -0.05 -17.18 2.88
CA GLY A 250 -0.99 -16.45 2.02
C GLY A 250 -1.96 -17.38 1.29
N ARG A 251 -1.48 -18.53 0.77
CA ARG A 251 -2.34 -19.54 0.15
C ARG A 251 -3.32 -20.18 1.12
N HIS A 252 -2.88 -20.39 2.35
CA HIS A 252 -3.73 -20.89 3.42
C HIS A 252 -4.79 -19.86 3.84
N TRP A 253 -4.40 -18.59 3.98
CA TRP A 253 -5.29 -17.50 4.35
C TRP A 253 -6.38 -17.26 3.31
N PHE A 254 -6.01 -17.29 2.02
CA PHE A 254 -6.94 -17.13 0.90
C PHE A 254 -7.32 -18.48 0.27
N ARG A 255 -7.40 -19.56 1.07
CA ARG A 255 -7.58 -20.93 0.56
C ARG A 255 -8.80 -21.08 -0.34
N ASP A 256 -9.92 -20.46 0.02
CA ASP A 256 -11.18 -20.59 -0.73
C ASP A 256 -11.02 -20.00 -2.13
N HIS A 257 -10.35 -18.85 -2.24
CA HIS A 257 -10.01 -18.24 -3.52
C HIS A 257 -9.12 -19.17 -4.34
N TYR A 258 -8.01 -19.66 -3.77
CA TYR A 258 -7.08 -20.53 -4.49
C TYR A 258 -7.73 -21.85 -4.93
N GLN A 259 -8.53 -22.47 -4.08
CA GLN A 259 -9.25 -23.71 -4.39
C GLN A 259 -10.31 -23.50 -5.48
N ALA A 260 -11.01 -22.36 -5.47
CA ALA A 260 -11.93 -21.97 -6.55
C ALA A 260 -11.21 -21.79 -7.90
N GLN A 261 -9.92 -21.45 -7.90
CA GLN A 261 -9.07 -21.39 -9.09
C GLN A 261 -8.39 -22.73 -9.45
N GLY A 262 -8.74 -23.82 -8.78
CA GLY A 262 -8.22 -25.17 -9.08
C GLY A 262 -6.85 -25.47 -8.46
N VAL A 263 -6.40 -24.71 -7.46
CA VAL A 263 -5.25 -25.07 -6.63
C VAL A 263 -5.66 -26.20 -5.67
N SER A 264 -4.82 -27.23 -5.55
CA SER A 264 -5.16 -28.39 -4.74
C SER A 264 -5.29 -28.06 -3.24
N THR A 265 -6.07 -28.85 -2.51
CA THR A 265 -6.16 -28.76 -1.05
C THR A 265 -4.80 -28.94 -0.39
N ASN A 266 -3.96 -29.82 -0.94
CA ASN A 266 -2.59 -30.05 -0.48
C ASN A 266 -1.70 -28.80 -0.62
N GLU A 267 -1.84 -28.04 -1.71
CA GLU A 267 -1.08 -26.81 -1.96
C GLU A 267 -1.55 -25.61 -1.12
N THR A 268 -2.73 -25.71 -0.50
CA THR A 268 -3.31 -24.69 0.40
C THR A 268 -3.22 -25.10 1.87
N ASP A 269 -2.60 -26.24 2.17
CA ASP A 269 -2.33 -26.72 3.52
C ASP A 269 -1.00 -26.14 4.03
N PHE A 270 -1.10 -25.29 5.06
CA PHE A 270 0.07 -24.66 5.66
C PHE A 270 0.93 -25.62 6.48
N GLY A 271 0.31 -26.57 7.19
CA GLY A 271 1.03 -27.54 8.02
C GLY A 271 1.90 -28.44 7.16
N ARG A 272 1.34 -28.94 6.05
CA ARG A 272 2.09 -29.70 5.05
C ARG A 272 3.22 -28.90 4.43
N SER A 273 2.94 -27.65 4.02
CA SER A 273 3.97 -26.77 3.46
C SER A 273 5.11 -26.50 4.46
N THR A 274 4.78 -26.42 5.75
CA THR A 274 5.77 -26.26 6.83
C THR A 274 6.63 -27.52 6.97
N GLU A 275 6.02 -28.71 6.97
CA GLU A 275 6.76 -29.98 7.03
C GLU A 275 7.72 -30.13 5.84
N ASP A 276 7.28 -29.78 4.63
CA ASP A 276 8.11 -29.83 3.42
C ASP A 276 9.31 -28.86 3.49
N LEU A 277 9.15 -27.69 4.12
CA LEU A 277 10.17 -26.63 4.16
C LEU A 277 11.14 -26.76 5.34
N LEU A 278 10.64 -27.17 6.50
CA LEU A 278 11.36 -27.15 7.78
C LEU A 278 11.56 -28.54 8.38
N GLY A 279 10.90 -29.57 7.84
CA GLY A 279 10.90 -30.93 8.36
C GLY A 279 9.96 -31.10 9.56
N SER A 280 9.61 -32.35 9.85
CA SER A 280 8.66 -32.73 10.90
C SER A 280 9.11 -32.48 12.35
N LYS A 281 10.34 -31.99 12.56
CA LYS A 281 10.90 -31.69 13.88
C LYS A 281 10.64 -30.26 14.35
N VAL A 282 10.25 -29.37 13.44
CA VAL A 282 9.91 -27.99 13.78
C VAL A 282 8.43 -27.90 14.14
N ASP A 283 8.14 -27.28 15.28
CA ASP A 283 6.77 -27.03 15.71
C ASP A 283 6.03 -26.14 14.70
N VAL A 284 4.93 -26.65 14.17
CA VAL A 284 4.08 -25.95 13.22
C VAL A 284 3.51 -24.65 13.80
N GLU A 285 3.33 -24.56 15.13
CA GLU A 285 2.88 -23.34 15.77
C GLU A 285 3.93 -22.23 15.65
N ILE A 286 5.22 -22.54 15.82
CA ILE A 286 6.31 -21.57 15.64
C ILE A 286 6.31 -21.03 14.21
N ALA A 287 6.22 -21.93 13.22
CA ALA A 287 6.16 -21.55 11.81
C ALA A 287 4.89 -20.75 11.49
N GLY A 288 3.76 -21.11 12.09
CA GLY A 288 2.47 -20.43 11.94
C GLY A 288 2.50 -19.00 12.46
N PHE A 289 2.99 -18.78 13.68
CA PHE A 289 3.15 -17.45 14.25
C PHE A 289 4.16 -16.61 13.46
N LEU A 290 5.32 -17.18 13.07
CA LEU A 290 6.29 -16.49 12.22
C LEU A 290 5.66 -16.06 10.88
N ALA A 291 4.98 -16.97 10.20
CA ALA A 291 4.42 -16.71 8.87
C ALA A 291 3.24 -15.74 8.93
N ARG A 292 2.33 -15.89 9.91
CA ARG A 292 1.25 -14.94 10.17
C ARG A 292 1.80 -13.58 10.50
N GLY A 293 2.75 -13.49 11.43
CA GLY A 293 3.40 -12.24 11.80
C GLY A 293 4.04 -11.53 10.60
N TYR A 294 4.74 -12.27 9.74
CA TYR A 294 5.33 -11.71 8.52
C TYR A 294 4.27 -11.20 7.53
N VAL A 295 3.19 -11.95 7.31
CA VAL A 295 2.09 -11.55 6.42
C VAL A 295 1.30 -10.36 6.98
N LEU A 296 1.03 -10.33 8.29
CA LEU A 296 0.38 -9.18 8.94
C LEU A 296 1.25 -7.92 8.85
N MET A 297 2.57 -8.03 8.92
CA MET A 297 3.47 -6.90 8.64
C MET A 297 3.26 -6.37 7.23
N LEU A 298 3.28 -7.25 6.20
CA LEU A 298 3.02 -6.85 4.81
C LEU A 298 1.64 -6.22 4.62
N MET A 299 0.61 -6.72 5.32
CA MET A 299 -0.73 -6.14 5.28
C MET A 299 -0.81 -4.79 6.00
N GLY A 300 0.01 -4.59 7.03
CA GLY A 300 0.11 -3.34 7.80
C GLY A 300 0.91 -2.23 7.11
N THR A 301 1.55 -2.50 5.96
CA THR A 301 2.30 -1.51 5.17
C THR A 301 1.50 -0.91 4.01
N ARG A 302 0.16 -1.01 4.02
CA ARG A 302 -0.71 -0.40 3.00
C ARG A 302 -0.46 1.11 2.86
N SER A 303 -0.65 1.64 1.66
CA SER A 303 -0.44 3.05 1.34
C SER A 303 -1.57 3.95 1.83
N ASP A 304 -2.79 3.41 1.99
CA ASP A 304 -4.04 4.13 2.26
C ASP A 304 -3.94 5.19 3.37
N PRO A 305 -3.33 4.92 4.55
CA PRO A 305 -3.20 5.93 5.59
C PRO A 305 -2.59 7.23 5.07
N ARG A 306 -1.48 7.11 4.35
CA ARG A 306 -0.67 8.24 3.89
C ARG A 306 -1.24 8.89 2.62
N PHE A 307 -2.31 8.36 2.04
CA PHE A 307 -3.02 9.03 0.94
C PHE A 307 -3.80 10.25 1.42
N TRP A 308 -4.38 10.16 2.63
CA TRP A 308 -5.21 11.19 3.25
C TRP A 308 -4.38 12.23 3.99
N ASP A 309 -4.95 13.41 4.22
CA ASP A 309 -4.21 14.55 4.78
C ASP A 309 -4.07 14.47 6.31
N ASN A 310 -5.03 13.82 6.98
CA ASN A 310 -5.07 13.58 8.42
C ASN A 310 -4.69 12.13 8.78
N PRO A 311 -3.97 11.89 9.89
CA PRO A 311 -3.60 10.54 10.31
C PRO A 311 -4.78 9.78 10.92
N ASP A 312 -5.73 10.46 11.57
CA ASP A 312 -6.82 9.82 12.31
C ASP A 312 -7.92 9.29 11.38
N THR A 313 -7.65 8.13 10.78
CA THR A 313 -8.60 7.43 9.90
C THR A 313 -8.64 5.94 10.22
N ARG A 314 -9.74 5.28 9.84
CA ARG A 314 -9.92 3.82 10.00
C ARG A 314 -8.81 2.99 9.38
N VAL A 315 -8.20 3.46 8.28
CA VAL A 315 -7.12 2.74 7.60
C VAL A 315 -5.78 2.89 8.33
N THR A 316 -5.49 4.04 8.94
CA THR A 316 -4.33 4.20 9.82
C THR A 316 -4.46 3.28 11.04
N PHE A 317 -5.64 3.29 11.67
CA PHE A 317 -5.94 2.42 12.79
C PHE A 317 -5.73 0.94 12.44
N GLN A 318 -6.30 0.49 11.31
CA GLN A 318 -6.14 -0.89 10.85
C GLN A 318 -4.66 -1.25 10.60
N ASN A 319 -3.89 -0.39 9.93
CA ASN A 319 -2.47 -0.66 9.69
C ASN A 319 -1.71 -0.82 11.01
N VAL A 320 -1.91 0.07 11.99
CA VAL A 320 -1.24 -0.03 13.29
C VAL A 320 -1.64 -1.30 14.03
N VAL A 321 -2.93 -1.68 14.02
CA VAL A 321 -3.38 -2.96 14.60
C VAL A 321 -2.65 -4.14 13.97
N LEU A 322 -2.56 -4.19 12.63
CA LEU A 322 -1.87 -5.27 11.92
C LEU A 322 -0.37 -5.33 12.26
N LEU A 323 0.31 -4.18 12.34
CA LEU A 323 1.73 -4.11 12.70
C LEU A 323 1.96 -4.53 14.17
N VAL A 324 1.05 -4.17 15.07
CA VAL A 324 1.11 -4.61 16.47
C VAL A 324 0.89 -6.12 16.60
N GLN A 325 -0.12 -6.67 15.91
CA GLN A 325 -0.34 -8.12 15.89
C GLN A 325 0.84 -8.88 15.26
N SER A 326 1.48 -8.29 14.24
CA SER A 326 2.70 -8.85 13.65
C SER A 326 3.83 -9.00 14.66
N LEU A 327 4.13 -7.94 15.43
CA LEU A 327 5.14 -7.98 16.48
C LEU A 327 4.78 -8.96 17.59
N ARG A 328 3.49 -9.03 17.95
CA ARG A 328 2.98 -9.96 18.97
C ARG A 328 3.11 -11.41 18.54
N ASP A 329 2.76 -11.74 17.30
CA ASP A 329 2.91 -13.09 16.76
C ASP A 329 4.37 -13.51 16.75
N LEU A 330 5.26 -12.62 16.32
CA LEU A 330 6.68 -12.94 16.31
C LEU A 330 7.23 -13.09 17.74
N ALA A 331 6.74 -12.30 18.70
CA ALA A 331 7.08 -12.49 20.11
C ALA A 331 6.61 -13.86 20.63
N GLU A 332 5.39 -14.29 20.30
CA GLU A 332 4.86 -15.62 20.67
C GLU A 332 5.70 -16.75 20.04
N ALA A 333 6.10 -16.60 18.78
CA ALA A 333 6.97 -17.55 18.10
C ALA A 333 8.33 -17.68 18.81
N ASN A 334 8.91 -16.56 19.27
CA ASN A 334 10.15 -16.56 20.06
C ASN A 334 9.98 -17.21 21.44
N VAL A 335 8.89 -16.93 22.16
CA VAL A 335 8.61 -17.58 23.45
C VAL A 335 8.57 -19.10 23.28
N ARG A 336 7.89 -19.58 22.23
CA ARG A 336 7.80 -21.02 21.90
C ARG A 336 9.14 -21.61 21.48
N ALA A 337 9.95 -20.84 20.77
CA ALA A 337 11.34 -21.18 20.46
C ALA A 337 12.30 -21.03 21.66
N LYS A 338 11.78 -20.75 22.86
CA LYS A 338 12.53 -20.60 24.12
C LYS A 338 13.49 -19.40 24.14
N ASP A 339 13.13 -18.33 23.44
CA ASP A 339 13.84 -17.04 23.46
C ASP A 339 12.91 -15.88 23.94
N PRO A 340 12.57 -15.83 25.25
CA PRO A 340 11.76 -14.74 25.78
C PRO A 340 12.47 -13.38 25.73
N GLY A 341 13.80 -13.35 25.61
CA GLY A 341 14.57 -12.10 25.52
C GLY A 341 14.26 -11.32 24.24
N ARG A 342 14.13 -12.03 23.11
CA ARG A 342 13.68 -11.45 21.84
C ARG A 342 12.23 -11.01 21.87
N ALA A 343 11.36 -11.81 22.49
CA ALA A 343 9.97 -11.42 22.70
C ALA A 343 9.92 -10.06 23.44
N ALA A 344 10.62 -9.90 24.56
CA ALA A 344 10.70 -8.64 25.30
C ALA A 344 11.28 -7.48 24.46
N ALA A 345 12.26 -7.74 23.58
CA ALA A 345 12.82 -6.73 22.69
C ALA A 345 11.79 -6.18 21.68
N LEU A 346 10.95 -7.06 21.12
CA LEU A 346 9.86 -6.66 20.24
C LEU A 346 8.81 -5.81 20.98
N GLY A 347 8.55 -6.11 22.27
CA GLY A 347 7.66 -5.31 23.12
C GLY A 347 8.19 -3.90 23.38
N ARG A 348 9.51 -3.76 23.63
CA ARG A 348 10.16 -2.45 23.75
C ARG A 348 10.11 -1.66 22.44
N LEU A 349 10.29 -2.32 21.31
CA LEU A 349 10.16 -1.69 19.99
C LEU A 349 8.74 -1.18 19.77
N LEU A 350 7.71 -1.99 20.06
CA LEU A 350 6.31 -1.59 19.96
C LEU A 350 6.03 -0.34 20.79
N ARG A 351 6.51 -0.31 22.04
CA ARG A 351 6.34 0.84 22.94
C ARG A 351 6.96 2.11 22.34
N ALA A 352 8.24 2.04 21.98
CA ALA A 352 8.97 3.18 21.42
C ALA A 352 8.41 3.63 20.06
N THR A 353 7.79 2.72 19.30
CA THR A 353 7.31 3.00 17.94
C THR A 353 5.90 3.55 17.91
N PHE A 354 4.98 2.99 18.69
CA PHE A 354 3.56 3.32 18.56
C PHE A 354 2.95 3.97 19.81
N LEU A 355 3.29 3.49 21.00
CA LEU A 355 2.73 4.05 22.25
C LEU A 355 3.32 5.43 22.57
N GLU A 356 4.57 5.65 22.15
CA GLU A 356 5.35 6.86 22.37
C GLU A 356 5.52 7.67 21.07
N PHE A 357 4.67 7.41 20.05
CA PHE A 357 4.78 8.04 18.74
C PHE A 357 4.73 9.58 18.81
N ALA A 358 3.82 10.13 19.61
CA ALA A 358 3.72 11.58 19.82
C ALA A 358 5.01 12.21 20.41
N ASP A 359 5.82 11.44 21.15
CA ASP A 359 7.06 11.93 21.77
C ASP A 359 8.25 12.00 20.79
N TRP A 360 8.08 11.52 19.55
CA TRP A 360 9.18 11.44 18.57
C TRP A 360 9.79 12.80 18.23
N HIS A 361 8.97 13.86 18.19
CA HIS A 361 9.46 15.22 17.97
C HIS A 361 10.40 15.66 19.10
N ALA A 362 9.97 15.51 20.36
CA ALA A 362 10.76 15.83 21.54
C ALA A 362 12.04 14.99 21.66
N ARG A 363 12.05 13.77 21.09
CA ARG A 363 13.23 12.87 21.03
C ARG A 363 14.20 13.21 19.90
N GLY A 364 13.88 14.18 19.05
CA GLY A 364 14.75 14.60 17.95
C GLY A 364 14.74 13.66 16.74
N GLU A 365 13.71 12.83 16.57
CA GLU A 365 13.59 11.90 15.44
C GLU A 365 13.55 12.62 14.06
N PHE A 366 13.20 13.92 14.05
CA PHE A 366 13.11 14.74 12.84
C PHE A 366 14.26 15.74 12.67
N ALA A 367 15.35 15.62 13.42
CA ALA A 367 16.46 16.58 13.39
C ALA A 367 17.00 16.84 11.97
N ALA A 368 17.02 15.83 11.11
CA ALA A 368 17.47 15.96 9.71
C ALA A 368 16.54 16.80 8.82
N LEU A 369 15.25 16.94 9.19
CA LEU A 369 14.26 17.70 8.45
C LEU A 369 14.14 19.16 8.93
N GLN A 370 14.78 19.50 10.05
CA GLN A 370 14.73 20.83 10.68
C GLN A 370 15.86 21.77 10.19
N ASN A 371 16.61 21.37 9.16
CA ASN A 371 17.72 22.16 8.61
C ASN A 371 17.27 23.46 7.93
N VAL A 372 16.02 23.53 7.47
CA VAL A 372 15.40 24.73 6.92
C VAL A 372 14.20 25.10 7.79
N PRO A 373 14.19 26.26 8.46
CA PRO A 373 13.06 26.67 9.30
C PRO A 373 11.77 26.72 8.49
N SER A 374 10.81 25.89 8.87
CA SER A 374 9.44 25.88 8.32
C SER A 374 8.47 25.54 9.45
N TRP A 375 7.26 26.11 9.41
CA TRP A 375 6.29 25.90 10.49
C TRP A 375 5.84 24.43 10.56
N GLU A 376 5.84 23.73 9.42
CA GLU A 376 5.45 22.32 9.28
C GLU A 376 6.29 21.37 10.13
N THR A 377 7.54 21.74 10.47
CA THR A 377 8.46 20.91 11.27
C THR A 377 8.52 21.31 12.75
N THR A 378 7.72 22.29 13.16
CA THR A 378 7.65 22.74 14.56
C THR A 378 6.94 21.74 15.45
N GLU A 379 7.25 21.78 16.74
CA GLU A 379 6.60 20.95 17.76
C GLU A 379 5.09 21.16 17.81
N ALA A 380 4.65 22.42 17.70
CA ALA A 380 3.23 22.77 17.67
C ALA A 380 2.50 22.16 16.46
N ALA A 381 3.11 22.21 15.27
CA ALA A 381 2.53 21.62 14.06
C ALA A 381 2.48 20.09 14.13
N TRP A 382 3.51 19.46 14.73
CA TRP A 382 3.53 18.03 14.99
C TRP A 382 2.38 17.59 15.89
N TYR A 383 2.26 18.18 17.08
CA TYR A 383 1.21 17.80 18.02
C TYR A 383 -0.20 18.08 17.50
N SER A 384 -0.40 19.24 16.85
CA SER A 384 -1.68 19.56 16.22
C SER A 384 -2.07 18.55 15.13
N SER A 385 -1.11 18.01 14.38
CA SER A 385 -1.39 17.00 13.36
C SER A 385 -1.82 15.63 13.92
N LEU A 386 -1.56 15.35 15.19
CA LEU A 386 -1.87 14.07 15.86
C LEU A 386 -3.09 14.14 16.78
N GLU A 387 -3.75 15.29 16.88
CA GLU A 387 -4.96 15.43 17.69
C GLU A 387 -6.02 14.40 17.27
N SER A 388 -6.65 13.80 18.28
CA SER A 388 -7.75 12.85 18.05
C SER A 388 -8.91 13.55 17.37
N GLU A 389 -9.43 12.96 16.29
CA GLU A 389 -10.65 13.42 15.62
C GLU A 389 -11.93 12.90 16.27
N VAL A 390 -11.80 12.07 17.30
CA VAL A 390 -12.90 11.56 18.12
C VAL A 390 -12.64 11.81 19.62
N PRO A 391 -12.41 13.06 20.03
CA PRO A 391 -12.01 13.39 21.41
C PRO A 391 -13.08 12.99 22.44
N GLU A 392 -14.36 12.92 22.05
CA GLU A 392 -15.44 12.44 22.92
C GLU A 392 -15.37 10.93 23.22
N ARG A 393 -14.59 10.18 22.42
CA ARG A 393 -14.43 8.72 22.53
C ARG A 393 -13.05 8.36 23.09
N SER A 394 -12.01 9.06 22.65
CA SER A 394 -10.65 8.86 23.15
C SER A 394 -9.78 10.09 22.85
N PRO A 395 -9.04 10.61 23.84
CA PRO A 395 -8.12 11.73 23.64
C PRO A 395 -6.77 11.30 23.02
N ALA A 396 -6.50 10.00 22.90
CA ALA A 396 -5.25 9.49 22.37
C ALA A 396 -5.16 9.68 20.85
N ASP A 397 -3.96 9.92 20.34
CA ASP A 397 -3.69 9.86 18.91
C ASP A 397 -4.00 8.45 18.37
N VAL A 398 -4.26 8.36 17.07
CA VAL A 398 -4.69 7.12 16.41
C VAL A 398 -3.67 5.98 16.56
N MET A 399 -2.37 6.27 16.64
CA MET A 399 -1.31 5.26 16.76
C MET A 399 -1.37 4.60 18.12
N LYS A 400 -1.40 5.42 19.17
CA LYS A 400 -1.53 4.95 20.55
C LYS A 400 -2.86 4.24 20.77
N ARG A 401 -3.97 4.81 20.27
CA ARG A 401 -5.31 4.22 20.38
C ARG A 401 -5.39 2.83 19.73
N ALA A 402 -4.92 2.69 18.48
CA ALA A 402 -4.89 1.41 17.78
C ALA A 402 -4.00 0.37 18.47
N THR A 403 -2.87 0.82 19.03
CA THR A 403 -1.96 -0.06 19.76
C THR A 403 -2.58 -0.59 21.05
N MET A 404 -3.22 0.29 21.83
CA MET A 404 -3.93 -0.13 23.04
C MET A 404 -5.06 -1.10 22.68
N PHE A 405 -5.83 -0.82 21.63
CA PHE A 405 -6.90 -1.69 21.14
C PHE A 405 -6.38 -3.09 20.77
N ALA A 406 -5.26 -3.17 20.05
CA ALA A 406 -4.65 -4.44 19.66
C ALA A 406 -4.10 -5.26 20.85
N LEU A 407 -3.81 -4.62 21.98
CA LEU A 407 -3.33 -5.27 23.22
C LEU A 407 -4.46 -5.66 24.19
N ALA A 408 -5.67 -5.14 23.99
CA ALA A 408 -6.84 -5.44 24.84
C ALA A 408 -7.33 -6.90 24.69
N PRO A 409 -8.01 -7.47 25.71
CA PRO A 409 -8.19 -6.95 27.06
C PRO A 409 -7.01 -7.27 28.00
N ALA A 410 -6.10 -8.16 27.57
CA ALA A 410 -5.11 -8.77 28.47
C ALA A 410 -3.96 -7.83 28.84
N GLY A 411 -3.55 -6.89 27.98
CA GLY A 411 -2.42 -5.97 28.23
C GLY A 411 -1.06 -6.67 28.43
N GLU A 412 -1.03 -8.01 28.42
CA GLU A 412 0.14 -8.85 28.61
C GLU A 412 0.86 -9.08 27.28
N TRP A 413 2.16 -8.83 27.28
CA TRP A 413 3.03 -9.16 26.16
C TRP A 413 3.50 -10.61 26.27
N PRO A 414 3.63 -11.35 25.15
CA PRO A 414 4.26 -12.67 25.17
C PRO A 414 5.64 -12.61 25.86
N GLY A 415 5.82 -13.40 26.91
CA GLY A 415 7.02 -13.39 27.75
C GLY A 415 6.84 -12.75 29.13
N GLY A 416 5.66 -12.20 29.44
CA GLY A 416 5.25 -11.81 30.80
C GLY A 416 5.56 -10.36 31.20
N ASP A 417 6.07 -9.54 30.29
CA ASP A 417 6.27 -8.11 30.55
C ASP A 417 4.92 -7.37 30.43
N PRO A 418 4.44 -6.67 31.47
CA PRO A 418 3.26 -5.82 31.34
C PRO A 418 3.60 -4.64 30.44
N LEU A 419 2.85 -4.46 29.34
CA LEU A 419 3.06 -3.33 28.44
C LEU A 419 2.38 -2.06 28.96
N LEU A 420 1.12 -2.13 29.40
CA LEU A 420 0.36 -1.04 30.04
C LEU A 420 -0.97 -1.55 30.62
N SER A 421 -1.54 -0.81 31.58
CA SER A 421 -2.96 -0.95 31.96
C SER A 421 -3.83 -0.49 30.77
N VAL A 422 -4.66 -1.39 30.23
CA VAL A 422 -5.57 -1.12 29.11
C VAL A 422 -6.97 -0.93 29.69
N GLU A 423 -7.32 0.31 30.04
CA GLU A 423 -8.55 0.58 30.81
C GLU A 423 -9.78 0.80 29.91
N GLU A 424 -9.60 1.33 28.69
CA GLU A 424 -10.69 1.50 27.73
C GLU A 424 -10.13 1.68 26.31
N THR A 425 -10.57 0.85 25.34
CA THR A 425 -10.08 0.93 23.95
C THR A 425 -11.23 0.95 22.97
N VAL A 426 -11.21 1.93 22.07
CA VAL A 426 -12.21 2.11 21.02
C VAL A 426 -11.53 2.06 19.65
N ALA A 427 -12.29 1.61 18.64
CA ALA A 427 -11.86 1.62 17.24
C ALA A 427 -12.43 2.81 16.44
N ASP A 428 -13.15 3.72 17.11
CA ASP A 428 -13.62 4.98 16.53
C ASP A 428 -12.44 5.81 15.99
N THR A 429 -12.61 6.44 14.82
CA THR A 429 -11.61 7.29 14.15
C THR A 429 -12.28 8.42 13.37
N GLY A 430 -11.50 9.39 12.88
CA GLY A 430 -11.98 10.35 11.89
C GLY A 430 -12.44 9.69 10.59
N HIS A 431 -13.29 10.39 9.83
CA HIS A 431 -13.77 9.93 8.52
C HIS A 431 -12.69 10.09 7.46
N ILE A 432 -12.64 9.15 6.51
CA ILE A 432 -11.87 9.31 5.28
C ILE A 432 -12.61 10.32 4.38
N ALA A 433 -11.93 11.40 3.98
CA ALA A 433 -12.54 12.45 3.16
C ALA A 433 -13.13 11.92 1.84
N GLY A 434 -12.46 10.95 1.20
CA GLY A 434 -12.96 10.32 -0.03
C GLY A 434 -14.18 9.42 0.14
N GLU A 435 -14.59 9.11 1.37
CA GLU A 435 -15.76 8.26 1.66
C GLU A 435 -16.97 9.09 2.11
N ALA A 436 -16.85 10.41 2.17
CA ALA A 436 -17.91 11.32 2.61
C ALA A 436 -19.14 11.33 1.70
N HIS A 437 -19.03 10.77 0.49
CA HIS A 437 -20.17 10.59 -0.42
C HIS A 437 -21.10 9.43 0.00
N GLY A 438 -20.68 8.58 0.94
CA GLY A 438 -21.49 7.49 1.47
C GLY A 438 -22.55 7.95 2.46
N GLU A 439 -23.63 7.17 2.60
CA GLU A 439 -24.66 7.38 3.62
C GLU A 439 -24.24 6.73 4.95
N TRP A 440 -23.47 7.48 5.76
CA TRP A 440 -23.00 7.02 7.06
C TRP A 440 -24.05 7.18 8.16
N LYS A 441 -24.28 6.13 8.96
CA LYS A 441 -25.16 6.19 10.14
C LYS A 441 -24.68 7.26 11.13
N ASN A 442 -23.37 7.33 11.36
CA ASN A 442 -22.74 8.44 12.07
C ASN A 442 -21.95 9.33 11.10
N PRO A 443 -22.46 10.53 10.76
CA PRO A 443 -21.76 11.43 9.84
C PRO A 443 -20.61 12.20 10.50
N ARG A 444 -20.46 12.15 11.83
CA ARG A 444 -19.46 12.95 12.55
C ARG A 444 -18.09 12.29 12.57
N TRP A 445 -18.04 10.96 12.64
CA TRP A 445 -16.80 10.18 12.66
C TRP A 445 -17.07 8.74 12.22
N CYS A 446 -16.01 8.00 11.90
CA CYS A 446 -16.09 6.59 11.54
C CYS A 446 -16.30 5.75 12.81
N GLU A 447 -17.56 5.43 13.11
CA GLU A 447 -17.95 4.76 14.35
C GLU A 447 -17.61 3.25 14.37
N HIS A 448 -17.36 2.72 15.57
CA HIS A 448 -17.36 1.28 15.81
C HIS A 448 -18.47 0.93 16.81
N GLY A 449 -19.52 0.25 16.33
CA GLY A 449 -20.62 -0.24 17.16
C GLY A 449 -20.39 -1.67 17.64
N PRO A 450 -21.05 -2.12 18.73
CA PRO A 450 -21.15 -3.54 19.04
C PRO A 450 -21.86 -4.24 17.87
N GLY A 451 -21.19 -5.25 17.29
CA GLY A 451 -21.68 -6.03 16.16
C GLY A 451 -22.89 -6.90 16.47
#